data_AF-A0A940ZAF1-F1
#
_entry.id   AF-A0A940ZAF1-F1
#
_cell.length_a   1.000
_cell.length_b   1.000
_cell.length_c   1.000
_cell.angle_alpha   90.00
_cell.angle_beta   90.00
_cell.angle_gamma   90.00
#
_symmetry.space_group_name_H-M   'P 1'
#
loop_
_entity.id
_entity.type
_entity.pdbx_description
1 polymer ?
#
loop_
_entity_poly.entity_id
_entity_poly.type
_entity_poly.pdbx_seq_one_letter_code
_entity_poly.pdbx_strand_id
1 'polypeptide(L)'
;LTLTTAPLRLAHGLERMISPLKRLHIPAEDFSMMTMVAIKFIPILLEETNRIIKAQSARGVDFEAGNFFRRAKNLVPVLTPLFHSVFKRADDLALAMLARGFVSGKPRTHMQVLKMAGRDYFALAAVLGFFILEMNL
;
A
#
# COMPACT_ATOMS: atom_id res chain seq x y z
N LEU A 1 3.19 3.27 16.21
CA LEU A 1 3.21 3.52 14.75
C LEU A 1 1.83 3.26 14.12
N THR A 2 1.27 2.06 14.20
CA THR A 2 -0.06 1.73 13.62
C THR A 2 -1.24 2.44 14.28
N LEU A 3 -1.17 2.69 15.59
CA LEU A 3 -2.22 3.41 16.33
C LEU A 3 -2.15 4.94 16.19
N THR A 4 -0.96 5.46 15.88
CA THR A 4 -0.67 6.91 15.92
C THR A 4 -0.43 7.51 14.54
N THR A 5 -0.40 6.70 13.48
CA THR A 5 -0.09 7.15 12.13
C THR A 5 -0.89 6.36 11.10
N ALA A 6 -1.54 7.07 10.18
CA ALA A 6 -2.27 6.45 9.08
C ALA A 6 -1.30 5.66 8.17
N PRO A 7 -1.68 4.46 7.68
CA PRO A 7 -0.83 3.64 6.81
C PRO A 7 -0.31 4.39 5.58
N LEU A 8 -1.12 5.26 5.00
CA LEU A 8 -0.72 6.11 3.87
C LEU A 8 0.42 7.08 4.22
N ARG A 9 0.44 7.61 5.45
CA ARG A 9 1.51 8.50 5.93
C ARG A 9 2.80 7.72 6.20
N LEU A 10 2.69 6.49 6.68
CA LEU A 10 3.86 5.60 6.85
C LEU A 10 4.52 5.32 5.50
N ALA A 11 3.72 5.05 4.46
CA ALA A 11 4.24 4.80 3.12
C ALA A 11 4.88 6.03 2.48
N HIS A 12 4.31 7.23 2.63
CA HIS A 12 4.99 8.46 2.21
C HIS A 12 6.31 8.70 2.97
N GLY A 13 6.38 8.30 4.24
CA GLY A 13 7.62 8.32 5.01
C GLY A 13 8.67 7.39 4.42
N LEU A 14 8.28 6.14 4.15
CA LEU A 14 9.15 5.13 3.53
C LEU A 14 9.61 5.55 2.12
N GLU A 15 8.70 6.08 1.31
CA GLU A 15 9.01 6.63 0.00
C GLU A 15 10.09 7.72 0.09
N ARG A 16 9.96 8.64 1.04
CA ARG A 16 10.95 9.71 1.21
C ARG A 16 12.33 9.16 1.59
N MET A 17 12.37 8.05 2.32
CA MET A 17 13.63 7.35 2.64
C MET A 17 14.23 6.65 1.41
N ILE A 18 13.41 6.21 0.45
CA ILE A 18 13.85 5.57 -0.80
C ILE A 18 14.17 6.60 -1.90
N SER A 19 13.60 7.80 -1.84
CA SER A 19 13.86 8.91 -2.77
C SER A 19 15.34 9.19 -3.09
N PRO A 20 16.31 9.19 -2.13
CA PRO A 20 17.72 9.38 -2.44
C PRO A 20 18.32 8.32 -3.39
N LEU A 21 17.75 7.11 -3.44
CA LEU A 21 18.16 6.06 -4.39
C LEU A 21 17.80 6.40 -5.85
N LYS A 22 17.00 7.44 -6.11
CA LYS A 22 16.77 7.97 -7.47
C LYS A 22 18.08 8.36 -8.17
N ARG A 23 19.12 8.73 -7.42
CA ARG A 23 20.46 9.04 -7.95
C ARG A 23 21.18 7.81 -8.54
N LEU A 24 20.75 6.60 -8.16
CA LEU A 24 21.29 5.33 -8.66
C LEU A 24 20.48 4.78 -9.85
N HIS A 25 19.75 5.63 -10.58
CA HIS A 25 18.90 5.27 -11.72
C HIS A 25 17.74 4.30 -11.41
N ILE A 26 17.37 4.16 -10.14
CA ILE A 26 16.17 3.40 -9.73
C ILE A 26 14.93 4.28 -9.96
N PRO A 27 13.85 3.78 -10.61
CA PRO A 27 12.62 4.53 -10.86
C PRO A 27 11.77 4.69 -9.59
N ALA A 28 12.29 5.42 -8.62
CA ALA A 28 11.67 5.64 -7.31
C ALA A 28 10.29 6.32 -7.39
N GLU A 29 10.06 7.12 -8.43
CA GLU A 29 8.80 7.86 -8.63
C GLU A 29 7.65 6.97 -9.09
N ASP A 30 7.91 6.04 -10.02
CA ASP A 30 6.90 5.06 -10.44
C ASP A 30 6.64 4.06 -9.30
N PHE A 31 7.68 3.66 -8.56
CA PHE A 31 7.55 2.79 -7.39
C PHE A 31 6.70 3.43 -6.28
N SER A 32 6.90 4.72 -6.01
CA SER A 32 6.08 5.51 -5.10
C SER A 32 4.60 5.42 -5.48
N MET A 33 4.30 5.72 -6.76
CA MET A 33 2.93 5.67 -7.26
C MET A 33 2.32 4.28 -7.08
N MET A 34 3.02 3.23 -7.50
CA MET A 34 2.54 1.84 -7.37
C MET A 34 2.26 1.48 -5.91
N THR A 35 3.13 1.89 -4.99
CA THR A 35 2.96 1.67 -3.55
C THR A 35 1.75 2.42 -3.01
N MET A 36 1.57 3.69 -3.38
CA MET A 36 0.44 4.50 -2.95
C MET A 36 -0.89 3.94 -3.45
N VAL A 37 -0.93 3.49 -4.71
CA VAL A 37 -2.09 2.82 -5.30
C VAL A 37 -2.37 1.50 -4.57
N ALA A 38 -1.35 0.66 -4.36
CA ALA A 38 -1.49 -0.61 -3.67
C ALA A 38 -2.09 -0.44 -2.27
N ILE A 39 -1.59 0.52 -1.48
CA ILE A 39 -2.09 0.78 -0.12
C ILE A 39 -3.55 1.22 -0.12
N LYS A 40 -3.97 2.00 -1.11
CA LYS A 40 -5.39 2.37 -1.27
C LYS A 40 -6.25 1.21 -1.77
N PHE A 41 -5.69 0.29 -2.54
CA PHE A 41 -6.40 -0.85 -3.10
C PHE A 41 -6.58 -1.97 -2.06
N ILE A 42 -5.66 -2.16 -1.12
CA ILE A 42 -5.75 -3.23 -0.10
C ILE A 42 -7.10 -3.24 0.64
N PRO A 43 -7.59 -2.13 1.23
CA PRO A 43 -8.89 -2.12 1.91
C PRO A 43 -10.06 -2.52 1.00
N ILE A 44 -10.04 -2.04 -0.24
CA ILE A 44 -11.09 -2.31 -1.24
C ILE A 44 -11.08 -3.79 -1.61
N LEU A 45 -9.89 -4.37 -1.84
CA LEU A 45 -9.73 -5.79 -2.17
C LEU A 45 -10.15 -6.70 -1.02
N LEU A 46 -9.84 -6.33 0.22
CA LEU A 46 -10.28 -7.08 1.40
C LEU A 46 -11.80 -7.05 1.53
N GLU A 47 -12.43 -5.90 1.31
CA GLU A 47 -13.89 -5.78 1.33
C GLU A 47 -14.55 -6.61 0.23
N GLU A 48 -14.03 -6.54 -1.00
CA GLU A 48 -14.52 -7.31 -2.14
C GLU A 48 -14.34 -8.81 -1.94
N THR A 49 -13.17 -9.23 -1.43
CA THR A 49 -12.90 -10.63 -1.06
C THR A 49 -13.92 -11.12 -0.03
N ASN A 50 -14.17 -10.35 1.02
CA ASN A 50 -15.16 -10.70 2.04
C ASN A 50 -16.58 -10.79 1.48
N ARG A 51 -16.96 -9.89 0.57
CA ARG A 51 -18.27 -9.95 -0.12
C ARG A 51 -18.39 -11.22 -0.97
N ILE A 52 -17.34 -11.56 -1.73
CA ILE A 52 -17.31 -12.76 -2.57
C ILE A 52 -17.36 -14.03 -1.71
N ILE A 53 -16.58 -14.11 -0.63
CA ILE A 53 -16.61 -15.26 0.30
C ILE A 53 -18.02 -15.46 0.85
N LYS A 54 -18.65 -14.40 1.38
CA LYS A 54 -20.03 -14.48 1.90
C LYS A 54 -21.03 -14.93 0.83
N ALA A 55 -20.90 -14.44 -0.40
CA ALA A 55 -21.77 -14.83 -1.51
C ALA A 55 -21.59 -16.31 -1.89
N GLN A 56 -20.35 -16.82 -1.88
CA GLN A 56 -20.08 -18.23 -2.18
C GLN A 56 -20.49 -19.15 -1.03
N SER A 57 -20.35 -18.72 0.24
CA SER A 57 -20.90 -19.44 1.39
C SER A 57 -22.42 -19.57 1.32
N ALA A 58 -23.13 -18.51 0.90
CA ALA A 58 -24.57 -18.57 0.66
C ALA A 58 -24.95 -19.54 -0.49
N ARG A 59 -24.03 -19.81 -1.42
CA ARG A 59 -24.17 -20.80 -2.50
C ARG A 59 -23.74 -22.20 -2.09
N GLY A 60 -23.43 -22.42 -0.80
CA GLY A 60 -23.08 -23.73 -0.26
C GLY A 60 -21.59 -24.10 -0.36
N VAL A 61 -20.71 -23.15 -0.67
CA VAL A 61 -19.25 -23.39 -0.61
C VAL A 61 -18.80 -23.33 0.84
N ASP A 62 -18.35 -24.46 1.37
CA ASP A 62 -17.76 -24.56 2.70
C ASP A 62 -16.24 -24.35 2.62
N PHE A 63 -15.75 -23.25 3.20
CA PHE A 63 -14.34 -22.90 3.20
C PHE A 63 -13.56 -23.52 4.37
N GLU A 64 -14.25 -24.05 5.39
CA GLU A 64 -13.64 -24.56 6.61
C GLU A 64 -13.62 -26.10 6.66
N ALA A 65 -14.57 -26.79 6.02
CA ALA A 65 -14.61 -28.25 6.03
C ALA A 65 -13.70 -28.92 4.98
N GLY A 66 -13.15 -30.08 5.35
CA GLY A 66 -12.39 -30.97 4.47
C GLY A 66 -10.88 -30.90 4.63
N ASN A 67 -10.17 -31.65 3.78
CA ASN A 67 -8.70 -31.65 3.74
C ASN A 67 -8.14 -30.37 3.09
N PHE A 68 -6.84 -30.14 3.25
CA PHE A 68 -6.15 -28.97 2.70
C PHE A 68 -6.40 -28.77 1.18
N PHE A 69 -6.39 -29.86 0.41
CA PHE A 69 -6.66 -29.82 -1.02
C PHE A 69 -8.08 -29.35 -1.36
N ARG A 70 -9.09 -29.81 -0.61
CA ARG A 70 -10.48 -29.40 -0.80
C ARG A 70 -10.68 -27.93 -0.43
N ARG A 71 -10.06 -27.46 0.66
CA ARG A 71 -10.04 -26.04 1.03
C ARG A 71 -9.41 -25.18 -0.07
N ALA A 72 -8.27 -25.60 -0.63
CA ALA A 72 -7.62 -24.88 -1.73
C ALA A 72 -8.52 -24.83 -2.99
N LYS A 73 -9.17 -25.94 -3.35
CA LYS A 73 -10.13 -25.98 -4.48
C LYS A 73 -11.33 -25.05 -4.26
N ASN A 74 -11.80 -24.93 -3.01
CA ASN A 74 -12.92 -24.08 -2.66
C ASN A 74 -12.59 -22.57 -2.76
N LEU A 75 -11.30 -22.19 -2.85
CA LEU A 75 -10.89 -20.80 -3.09
C LEU A 75 -10.98 -20.37 -4.57
N VAL A 76 -11.00 -21.32 -5.52
CA VAL A 76 -11.04 -21.01 -6.97
C VAL A 76 -12.25 -20.13 -7.38
N PRO A 77 -13.48 -20.37 -6.87
CA PRO A 77 -14.64 -19.52 -7.12
C PRO A 77 -14.54 -18.10 -6.53
N VAL A 78 -13.61 -17.88 -5.59
CA VAL A 78 -13.32 -16.54 -5.02
C VAL A 78 -12.27 -15.83 -5.87
N LEU A 79 -11.21 -16.55 -6.27
CA LEU A 79 -10.11 -16.00 -7.04
C LEU A 79 -10.56 -15.48 -8.41
N THR A 80 -11.35 -16.26 -9.15
CA THR A 80 -11.78 -15.91 -10.51
C THR A 80 -12.49 -14.55 -10.61
N PRO A 81 -13.55 -14.26 -9.83
CA PRO A 81 -14.19 -12.94 -9.85
C PRO A 81 -13.30 -11.83 -9.28
N LEU A 82 -12.47 -12.12 -8.28
CA LEU A 82 -11.56 -11.13 -7.70
C LEU A 82 -10.53 -10.65 -8.74
N PHE A 83 -9.93 -11.57 -9.50
CA PHE A 83 -8.99 -11.23 -10.58
C PHE A 83 -9.66 -10.37 -11.66
N HIS A 84 -10.85 -10.77 -12.13
CA HIS A 84 -11.58 -9.98 -13.12
C HIS A 84 -11.84 -8.54 -12.64
N SER A 85 -12.24 -8.38 -11.38
CA SER A 85 -12.45 -7.06 -10.77
C SER A 85 -11.16 -6.24 -10.66
N VAL A 86 -10.05 -6.86 -10.23
CA VAL A 86 -8.75 -6.20 -10.13
C VAL A 86 -8.29 -5.68 -11.49
N PHE A 87 -8.35 -6.51 -12.54
CA PHE A 87 -7.94 -6.11 -13.88
C PHE A 87 -8.82 -4.97 -14.41
N LYS A 88 -10.14 -5.09 -14.27
CA LYS A 88 -11.06 -4.02 -14.67
C LYS A 88 -10.76 -2.70 -13.97
N ARG A 89 -10.54 -2.73 -12.65
CA ARG A 89 -10.18 -1.52 -11.88
C ARG A 89 -8.83 -0.94 -12.30
N ALA A 90 -7.87 -1.80 -12.65
CA ALA A 90 -6.56 -1.36 -13.15
C ALA A 90 -6.70 -0.65 -14.50
N ASP A 91 -7.52 -1.20 -15.40
CA ASP A 91 -7.82 -0.59 -16.71
C ASP A 91 -8.54 0.75 -16.56
N ASP A 92 -9.58 0.79 -15.72
CA ASP A 92 -10.33 2.01 -15.43
C ASP A 92 -9.42 3.09 -14.80
N LEU A 93 -8.53 2.69 -13.89
CA LEU A 93 -7.56 3.60 -13.27
C LEU A 93 -6.54 4.11 -14.30
N ALA A 94 -6.00 3.23 -15.14
CA ALA A 94 -5.04 3.60 -16.18
C ALA A 94 -5.66 4.58 -17.19
N LEU A 95 -6.88 4.29 -17.65
CA LEU A 95 -7.63 5.17 -18.55
C LEU A 95 -7.90 6.53 -17.91
N ALA A 96 -8.34 6.55 -16.65
CA ALA A 96 -8.58 7.80 -15.93
C ALA A 96 -7.29 8.61 -15.72
N MET A 97 -6.15 7.95 -15.51
CA MET A 97 -4.85 8.60 -15.42
C MET A 97 -4.44 9.22 -16.76
N LEU A 98 -4.58 8.48 -17.87
CA LEU A 98 -4.29 8.99 -19.21
C LEU A 98 -5.19 10.18 -19.57
N ALA A 99 -6.49 10.11 -19.28
CA ALA A 99 -7.44 11.20 -19.52
C ALA A 99 -7.09 12.48 -18.73
N ARG A 100 -6.45 12.34 -17.56
CA ARG A 100 -5.93 13.47 -16.77
C ARG A 100 -4.53 13.94 -17.20
N GLY A 101 -3.99 13.39 -18.29
CA GLY A 101 -2.67 13.76 -18.81
C GLY A 101 -1.50 13.19 -18.01
N PHE A 102 -1.70 12.07 -17.29
CA PHE A 102 -0.61 11.42 -16.55
C PHE A 102 0.43 10.82 -17.53
N VAL A 103 1.66 11.32 -17.47
CA VAL A 103 2.80 10.79 -18.24
C VAL A 103 3.92 10.38 -17.29
N SER A 104 4.34 9.10 -17.30
CA SER A 104 5.47 8.61 -16.49
C SER A 104 6.79 9.22 -16.99
N GLY A 105 7.74 9.46 -16.08
CA GLY A 105 9.07 10.02 -16.38
C GLY A 105 9.16 11.55 -16.53
N LYS A 106 8.05 12.30 -16.50
CA LYS A 106 8.10 13.77 -16.43
C LYS A 106 8.30 14.26 -14.99
N PRO A 107 9.06 15.35 -14.76
CA PRO A 107 9.19 15.92 -13.42
C PRO A 107 7.83 16.41 -12.90
N ARG A 108 7.53 16.11 -11.63
CA ARG A 108 6.24 16.41 -11.00
C ARG A 108 6.39 17.13 -9.67
N THR A 109 5.33 17.82 -9.27
CA THR A 109 5.20 18.45 -7.97
C THR A 109 4.44 17.52 -7.01
N HIS A 110 4.88 17.48 -5.75
CA HIS A 110 4.23 16.67 -4.71
C HIS A 110 3.19 17.52 -3.98
N MET A 111 1.93 17.08 -3.99
CA MET A 111 0.85 17.76 -3.28
C MET A 111 0.93 17.57 -1.75
N GLN A 112 1.41 16.41 -1.30
CA GLN A 112 1.61 16.11 0.12
C GLN A 112 3.10 16.10 0.44
N VAL A 113 3.60 17.20 0.98
CA VAL A 113 5.00 17.33 1.41
C VAL A 113 5.06 17.10 2.92
N LEU A 114 5.88 16.15 3.38
CA LEU A 114 6.19 16.02 4.81
C LEU A 114 7.00 17.26 5.25
N LYS A 115 6.43 18.08 6.12
CA LYS A 115 7.11 19.21 6.76
C LYS A 115 7.48 18.83 8.18
N MET A 116 8.72 19.05 8.57
CA MET A 116 9.14 18.85 9.97
C MET A 116 8.55 19.96 10.84
N ALA A 117 7.92 19.57 11.95
CA ALA A 117 7.43 20.49 12.96
C ALA A 117 8.46 20.67 14.09
N GLY A 118 8.32 21.73 14.91
CA GLY A 118 9.18 21.94 16.09
C GLY A 118 9.24 20.74 17.05
N ARG A 119 8.16 19.97 17.12
CA ARG A 119 8.09 18.72 17.90
C ARG A 119 8.99 17.62 17.34
N ASP A 120 9.19 17.59 16.03
CA ASP A 120 10.04 16.59 15.37
C ASP A 120 11.51 16.85 15.69
N TYR A 121 11.91 18.11 15.77
CA TYR A 121 13.26 18.51 16.22
C TYR A 121 13.51 18.15 17.68
N PHE A 122 12.53 18.39 18.57
CA PHE A 122 12.65 18.01 19.98
C PHE A 122 12.74 16.48 20.14
N ALA A 123 11.90 15.72 19.41
CA ALA A 123 11.95 14.27 19.43
C ALA A 123 13.31 13.74 18.91
N LEU A 124 13.84 14.33 17.84
CA LEU A 124 15.14 13.95 17.28
C LEU A 124 16.29 14.25 18.26
N ALA A 125 16.25 15.40 18.94
CA ALA A 125 17.23 15.76 19.97
C ALA A 125 17.18 14.80 21.17
N ALA A 126 15.98 14.43 21.63
CA ALA A 126 15.81 13.49 22.73
C ALA A 126 16.37 12.09 22.40
N VAL A 127 16.10 11.59 21.18
CA VAL A 127 16.63 10.29 20.72
C VAL A 127 18.15 10.31 20.59
N LEU A 128 18.73 11.36 20.01
CA LEU A 128 20.18 11.50 19.91
C LEU A 128 20.84 11.62 21.29
N GLY A 129 20.25 12.39 22.20
CA GLY A 129 20.75 12.51 23.58
C GLY A 129 20.75 11.17 24.31
N PHE A 130 19.69 10.38 24.16
CA PHE A 130 19.62 9.03 24.72
C PHE A 130 20.71 8.12 24.15
N PHE A 131 20.86 8.10 22.82
CA PHE A 131 21.85 7.25 22.15
C PHE A 131 23.30 7.60 22.54
N ILE A 132 23.61 8.89 22.67
CA ILE A 132 24.94 9.35 23.11
C ILE A 132 25.20 8.93 24.55
N LEU A 133 24.20 9.00 25.44
CA LEU A 133 24.34 8.63 26.84
C LEU A 133 24.58 7.12 27.00
N GLU A 134 23.88 6.29 26.22
CA GLU A 134 24.07 4.84 26.20
C GLU A 134 25.43 4.42 25.60
N MET A 135 25.96 5.17 24.64
CA MET A 135 27.27 4.90 24.04
C MET A 135 28.46 5.36 24.92
N ASN A 136 28.19 6.20 25.93
CA ASN A 136 29.18 6.73 26.87
C ASN A 136 29.17 6.02 28.24
N LEU A 137 28.29 5.02 28.41
CA LEU A 137 28.15 4.17 29.60
C LEU A 137 28.76 2.79 29.32
#